data_AF-A0A1R1X1M6-F1
#
_entry.id   AF-A0A1R1X1M6-F1
#
_cell.length_a   1.000
_cell.length_b   1.000
_cell.length_c   1.000
_cell.angle_alpha   90.00
_cell.angle_beta   90.00
_cell.angle_gamma   90.00
#
_symmetry.space_group_name_H-M   'P 1'
#
loop_
_entity.id
_entity.type
_entity.pdbx_description
1 polymer ?
#
loop_
_entity_poly.entity_id
_entity_poly.type
_entity_poly.pdbx_seq_one_letter_code
_entity_poly.pdbx_strand_id
1 'polypeptide(L)'
;MGEKKLAFSAPSDINSEIAIDFSGLPERFSGKPESISVDVWTLTFKNVCKIKKWSEQTSKDVYKVWVKGDAAEWVLQQETLEINSEEKSLYQCFY
;
A
#
# COMPACT_ATOMS: atom_id res chain seq x y z
N MET A 1 -38.34 -40.01 -15.07
CA MET A 1 -37.80 -39.05 -16.05
C MET A 1 -37.11 -37.97 -15.23
N GLY A 2 -35.78 -37.98 -15.18
CA GLY A 2 -34.99 -37.21 -14.20
C GLY A 2 -34.91 -35.73 -14.54
N GLU A 3 -35.14 -34.90 -13.53
CA GLU A 3 -35.04 -33.44 -13.63
C GLU A 3 -33.58 -33.01 -13.57
N LYS A 4 -33.18 -32.28 -14.60
CA LYS A 4 -31.79 -31.91 -14.88
C LYS A 4 -31.40 -30.78 -13.95
N LYS A 5 -30.67 -31.11 -12.89
CA LYS A 5 -30.07 -30.18 -11.93
C LYS A 5 -29.08 -29.27 -12.68
N LEU A 6 -29.54 -28.07 -13.04
CA LEU A 6 -28.72 -27.02 -13.63
C LEU A 6 -27.67 -26.58 -12.58
N ALA A 7 -26.41 -26.93 -12.83
CA ALA A 7 -25.29 -26.43 -12.06
C ALA A 7 -25.09 -24.95 -12.41
N PHE A 8 -25.48 -24.06 -11.49
CA PHE A 8 -24.96 -22.69 -11.47
C PHE A 8 -23.44 -22.79 -11.38
N SER A 9 -22.77 -22.39 -12.46
CA SER A 9 -21.32 -22.25 -12.46
C SER A 9 -20.95 -21.25 -11.39
N ALA A 10 -20.10 -21.66 -10.45
CA ALA A 10 -19.61 -20.83 -9.38
C ALA A 10 -18.98 -19.55 -9.96
N PRO A 11 -19.27 -18.36 -9.40
CA PRO A 11 -18.52 -17.17 -9.76
C PRO A 11 -17.06 -17.45 -9.42
N SER A 12 -16.18 -17.37 -10.42
CA SER A 12 -14.75 -17.50 -10.21
C SER A 12 -14.34 -16.35 -9.29
N ASP A 13 -13.94 -16.66 -8.06
CA ASP A 13 -13.47 -15.69 -7.09
C ASP A 13 -12.31 -14.90 -7.68
N ILE A 14 -12.60 -13.68 -8.13
CA ILE A 14 -11.61 -12.72 -8.66
C ILE A 14 -10.82 -12.06 -7.51
N ASN A 15 -11.00 -12.53 -6.27
CA ASN A 15 -10.16 -12.18 -5.12
C ASN A 15 -9.10 -13.25 -4.91
N SER A 16 -8.23 -13.44 -5.90
CA SER A 16 -6.92 -14.03 -5.60
C SER A 16 -6.17 -13.01 -4.72
N GLU A 17 -6.17 -13.22 -3.41
CA GLU A 17 -5.29 -12.51 -2.49
C GLU A 17 -3.85 -12.65 -3.03
N ILE A 18 -3.34 -11.58 -3.65
CA ILE A 18 -1.96 -11.53 -4.11
C ILE A 18 -1.12 -11.48 -2.84
N ALA A 19 -0.52 -12.60 -2.47
CA ALA A 19 0.42 -12.67 -1.36
C ALA A 19 1.59 -11.70 -1.65
N ILE A 20 1.72 -10.65 -0.83
CA ILE A 20 2.79 -9.67 -0.97
C ILE A 20 4.08 -10.26 -0.44
N ASP A 21 5.05 -10.42 -1.33
CA ASP A 21 6.38 -10.92 -1.01
C ASP A 21 7.37 -9.77 -0.78
N PHE A 22 7.82 -9.62 0.46
CA PHE A 22 8.76 -8.59 0.89
C PHE A 22 10.24 -8.95 0.63
N SER A 23 10.53 -10.10 0.00
CA SER A 23 11.89 -10.51 -0.32
C SER A 23 12.57 -9.53 -1.29
N GLY A 24 13.83 -9.21 -0.99
CA GLY A 24 14.66 -8.32 -1.82
C GLY A 24 14.39 -6.82 -1.64
N LEU A 25 13.50 -6.44 -0.72
CA LEU A 25 13.35 -5.04 -0.33
C LEU A 25 14.62 -4.53 0.40
N PRO A 26 14.96 -3.24 0.23
CA PRO A 26 16.05 -2.62 0.99
C PRO A 26 15.73 -2.64 2.49
N GLU A 27 16.74 -2.40 3.33
CA GLU A 27 16.52 -2.23 4.77
C GLU A 27 15.44 -1.16 5.02
N ARG A 28 14.56 -1.38 6.00
CA ARG A 28 13.51 -0.42 6.37
C ARG A 28 14.10 0.96 6.65
N PHE A 29 13.49 1.98 6.07
CA PHE A 29 13.94 3.35 6.22
C PHE A 29 13.46 3.96 7.54
N SER A 30 14.38 4.53 8.31
CA SER A 30 14.06 5.17 9.59
C SER A 30 14.08 6.69 9.60
N GLY A 31 14.51 7.33 8.51
CA GLY A 31 14.72 8.79 8.49
C GLY A 31 16.04 9.26 9.12
N LYS A 32 16.90 8.35 9.60
CA LYS A 32 18.13 8.73 10.31
C LYS A 32 19.31 8.91 9.34
N PRO A 33 20.17 9.91 9.55
CA PRO A 33 21.30 10.22 8.65
C PRO A 33 22.39 9.15 8.65
N GLU A 34 22.41 8.26 9.64
CA GLU A 34 23.32 7.11 9.72
C GLU A 34 22.92 5.96 8.78
N SER A 35 21.73 6.04 8.18
CA SER A 35 21.23 5.06 7.22
C SER A 35 21.49 5.49 5.77
N ILE A 36 21.28 4.57 4.84
CA ILE A 36 21.23 4.84 3.38
C ILE A 36 20.49 6.15 3.07
N SER A 37 21.02 6.95 2.14
CA SER A 37 20.40 8.24 1.81
C SER A 37 18.96 8.05 1.30
N VAL A 38 18.10 9.02 1.59
CA VAL A 38 16.69 9.02 1.17
C VAL A 38 16.54 8.74 -0.31
N ASP A 39 17.37 9.38 -1.15
CA ASP A 39 17.30 9.24 -2.60
C ASP A 39 17.67 7.84 -3.08
N VAL A 40 18.74 7.27 -2.52
CA VAL A 40 19.21 5.92 -2.89
C VAL A 40 18.22 4.87 -2.40
N TRP A 41 17.67 5.03 -1.19
CA TRP A 41 16.64 4.16 -0.68
C TRP A 41 15.37 4.20 -1.54
N THR A 42 14.91 5.42 -1.86
CA THR A 42 13.71 5.64 -2.66
C THR A 42 13.87 5.07 -4.07
N LEU A 43 15.03 5.26 -4.70
CA LEU A 43 15.33 4.68 -6.01
C LEU A 43 15.30 3.14 -5.95
N THR A 44 15.91 2.56 -4.92
CA THR A 44 15.97 1.11 -4.73
C THR A 44 14.57 0.53 -4.53
N PHE A 45 13.77 1.13 -3.63
CA PHE A 45 12.40 0.71 -3.38
C PHE A 45 11.54 0.78 -4.66
N LYS A 46 11.62 1.89 -5.41
CA LYS A 46 10.91 2.04 -6.69
C LYS A 46 11.30 0.97 -7.71
N ASN A 47 12.57 0.59 -7.77
CA ASN A 47 13.03 -0.47 -8.67
C ASN A 47 12.48 -1.84 -8.25
N VAL A 48 12.44 -2.14 -6.95
CA VAL A 48 11.81 -3.37 -6.45
C VAL A 48 10.32 -3.42 -6.81
N CYS A 49 9.57 -2.33 -6.60
CA CYS A 49 8.15 -2.27 -6.97
C CYS A 49 7.93 -2.57 -8.46
N LYS A 50 8.79 -2.02 -9.34
CA LYS A 50 8.75 -2.29 -10.79
C LYS A 50 9.04 -3.76 -11.12
N ILE A 51 10.05 -4.35 -10.48
CA ILE A 51 10.43 -5.77 -10.69
C ILE A 51 9.31 -6.70 -10.22
N LYS A 52 8.72 -6.42 -9.05
CA LYS A 52 7.60 -7.19 -8.48
C LYS A 52 6.26 -6.91 -9.18
N LYS A 53 6.21 -5.93 -10.11
CA LYS A 53 5.01 -5.49 -10.83
C LYS A 53 3.86 -5.10 -9.90
N TRP A 54 4.18 -4.46 -8.77
CA TRP A 54 3.16 -3.96 -7.87
C TRP A 54 2.40 -2.80 -8.49
N SER A 55 1.09 -2.76 -8.21
CA SER A 55 0.29 -1.59 -8.53
C SER A 55 0.81 -0.37 -7.75
N GLU A 56 0.45 0.83 -8.19
CA GLU A 56 0.80 2.05 -7.45
C GLU A 56 0.22 2.01 -6.04
N GLN A 57 -1.02 1.54 -5.90
CA GLN A 57 -1.68 1.40 -4.60
C GLN A 57 -0.94 0.41 -3.69
N THR A 58 -0.65 -0.79 -4.19
CA THR A 58 0.13 -1.80 -3.45
C THR A 58 1.50 -1.26 -3.05
N SER A 59 2.16 -0.51 -3.94
CA SER A 59 3.46 0.10 -3.65
C SER A 59 3.38 1.13 -2.52
N LYS A 60 2.31 1.93 -2.48
CA LYS A 60 2.03 2.88 -1.39
C LYS A 60 1.75 2.15 -0.08
N ASP A 61 0.93 1.11 -0.10
CA ASP A 61 0.61 0.32 1.09
C ASP A 61 1.85 -0.38 1.65
N VAL A 62 2.67 -0.96 0.78
CA VAL A 62 3.97 -1.54 1.17
C VAL A 62 4.89 -0.47 1.73
N TYR A 63 4.97 0.71 1.11
CA TYR A 63 5.80 1.82 1.61
C TYR A 63 5.43 2.18 3.06
N LYS A 64 4.13 2.32 3.35
CA LYS A 64 3.61 2.67 4.68
C LYS A 64 4.04 1.65 5.74
N VAL A 65 4.01 0.35 5.43
CA VAL A 65 4.43 -0.70 6.39
C VAL A 65 5.95 -0.92 6.42
N TRP A 66 6.70 -0.41 5.44
CA TRP A 66 8.14 -0.66 5.28
C TRP A 66 9.04 0.46 5.82
N VAL A 67 8.47 1.59 6.24
CA VAL A 67 9.16 2.61 7.04
C VAL A 67 9.14 2.25 8.53
N LYS A 68 10.09 2.76 9.31
CA LYS A 68 10.19 2.55 10.77
C LYS A 68 10.58 3.85 11.50
N GLY A 69 10.44 3.88 12.83
CA GLY A 69 10.86 5.03 13.65
C GLY A 69 10.21 6.35 13.22
N ASP A 70 10.97 7.43 13.26
CA ASP A 70 10.53 8.81 12.96
C ASP A 70 9.84 8.92 11.59
N ALA A 71 10.31 8.16 10.59
CA ALA A 71 9.67 8.14 9.26
C ALA A 71 8.27 7.52 9.30
N ALA A 72 8.05 6.48 10.10
CA ALA A 72 6.72 5.88 10.27
C ALA A 72 5.78 6.80 11.06
N GLU A 73 6.29 7.49 12.08
CA GLU A 73 5.52 8.50 12.83
C GLU A 73 5.08 9.65 11.92
N TRP A 74 5.97 10.11 11.03
CA TRP A 74 5.63 11.14 10.05
C TRP A 74 4.54 10.67 9.07
N VAL A 75 4.60 9.43 8.58
CA VAL A 75 3.56 8.86 7.71
C VAL A 75 2.20 8.84 8.43
N LEU A 76 2.15 8.41 9.69
CA LEU A 76 0.92 8.38 10.49
C LEU A 76 0.31 9.78 10.66
N GLN A 77 1.16 10.80 10.87
CA GLN A 77 0.72 12.20 10.97
C GLN A 77 0.11 12.69 9.65
N GLN A 78 0.71 12.35 8.50
CA GLN A 78 0.17 12.73 7.20
C GLN A 78 -1.20 12.10 6.94
N GLU A 79 -1.38 10.81 7.25
CA GLU A 79 -2.68 10.14 7.11
C GLU A 79 -3.75 10.79 8.00
N THR A 80 -3.37 11.16 9.23
CA THR A 80 -4.28 11.87 10.15
C THR A 80 -4.65 13.24 9.61
N LEU A 81 -3.72 13.96 8.98
CA LEU A 81 -3.97 15.28 8.38
C LEU A 81 -4.84 15.19 7.12
N GLU A 82 -4.64 14.18 6.28
CA GLU A 82 -5.49 13.92 5.10
C GLU A 82 -6.93 13.67 5.53
N ILE A 83 -7.15 12.82 6.54
CA ILE A 83 -8.49 12.54 7.09
C ILE A 83 -9.14 13.82 7.64
N ASN A 84 -8.41 14.62 8.40
CA ASN A 84 -8.93 15.88 8.94
C ASN A 84 -9.21 16.94 7.86
N SER A 85 -8.48 16.91 6.74
CA SER A 85 -8.70 17.79 5.59
C SER A 85 -9.94 17.38 4.79
N GLU A 86 -10.18 16.09 4.61
CA GLU A 86 -11.39 15.57 3.98
C GLU A 86 -12.64 15.87 4.83
N GLU A 87 -12.56 15.68 6.16
CA GLU A 87 -13.64 16.07 7.08
C GLU A 87 -13.95 17.58 6.96
N LYS A 88 -12.93 18.44 7.01
CA LYS A 88 -13.13 19.89 6.86
C LYS A 88 -13.70 20.27 5.49
N SER A 89 -13.28 19.60 4.42
CA SER A 89 -13.82 19.82 3.08
C SER A 89 -15.29 19.45 2.98
N LEU A 90 -15.74 18.39 3.66
CA LEU A 90 -17.15 18.01 3.69
C LEU A 90 -18.00 19.07 4.39
N TYR A 91 -17.53 19.63 5.51
CA TYR A 91 -18.25 20.72 6.20
C TYR A 91 -18.28 22.04 5.42
N GLN A 92 -17.28 22.32 4.57
CA GLN A 92 -17.25 23.51 3.72
C GLN A 92 -18.26 23.45 2.55
N CYS A 93 -18.63 22.25 2.07
CA CYS A 93 -19.61 22.06 1.00
C CYS A 93 -21.07 22.29 1.44
N PHE A 94 -21.33 22.50 2.73
CA PHE A 94 -22.68 22.71 3.29
C PHE A 94 -22.93 24.15 3.77
N TYR A 95 -22.07 25.12 3.43
CA TYR A 95 -22.24 26.54 3.73
C TYR A 95 -22.36 27.41 2.47
#